data_AF-A0A177E9R9-F1
#
_entry.id   AF-A0A177E9R9-F1
#
_cell.length_a   1.000
_cell.length_b   1.000
_cell.length_c   1.000
_cell.angle_alpha   90.00
_cell.angle_beta   90.00
_cell.angle_gamma   90.00
#
_symmetry.space_group_name_H-M   'P 1'
#
loop_
_entity.id
_entity.type
_entity.pdbx_description
1 polymer ?
#
loop_
_entity_poly.entity_id
_entity_poly.type
_entity_poly.pdbx_seq_one_letter_code
_entity_poly.pdbx_strand_id
1 'polypeptide(L)'
;MNSFELPIIRVWLKFETEAPEKLPRYLFSPLRGVFGAQLKRLSCVARKFSRCLECPLHQHCAYGYIFETPRPEGVERLRLYPYLPHPFALSPPYLSPRENPIILGLTLVGRAIQYFPHVVLALMAAQEKGLGRERVPFVIKSIKDHQGEELYQRENLKPPSLINKFSSYETTKLTLIFKTPVTLRFEGKLVRR
;
A
#
# COMPACT_ATOMS: atom_id res chain seq x y z
N MET A 1 29.72 7.21 6.07
CA MET A 1 28.59 6.39 5.59
C MET A 1 27.48 7.34 5.20
N ASN A 2 27.08 7.42 3.92
CA ASN A 2 25.97 8.28 3.52
C ASN A 2 24.69 7.75 4.17
N SER A 3 24.12 8.51 5.10
CA SER A 3 22.80 8.25 5.66
C SER A 3 21.78 8.35 4.53
N PHE A 4 21.17 7.23 4.18
CA PHE A 4 20.07 7.22 3.23
C PHE A 4 18.79 7.59 3.98
N GLU A 5 18.32 8.83 3.82
CA GLU A 5 17.03 9.25 4.35
C GLU A 5 15.92 8.85 3.38
N LEU A 6 15.28 7.72 3.66
CA LEU A 6 14.05 7.33 2.97
C LEU A 6 12.89 7.48 3.97
N PRO A 7 12.08 8.55 3.89
CA PRO A 7 10.95 8.69 4.79
C PRO A 7 9.94 7.58 4.48
N ILE A 8 9.53 6.89 5.53
CA ILE A 8 8.51 5.83 5.46
C ILE A 8 7.44 6.16 6.48
N ILE A 9 6.18 5.88 6.15
CA ILE A 9 5.13 5.75 7.17
C ILE A 9 4.62 4.32 7.18
N ARG A 10 4.16 3.89 8.34
CA ARG A 10 3.40 2.64 8.46
C ARG A 10 2.16 2.94 9.28
N VAL A 11 1.02 2.50 8.75
CA VAL A 11 -0.28 2.60 9.40
C VAL A 11 -0.93 1.22 9.48
N TRP A 12 -1.78 1.04 10.48
CA TRP A 12 -2.52 -0.17 10.77
C TRP A 12 -4.01 0.14 10.70
N LEU A 13 -4.68 -0.49 9.74
CA LEU A 13 -6.11 -0.43 9.56
C LEU A 13 -6.74 -1.62 10.26
N LYS A 14 -7.69 -1.37 11.16
CA LYS A 14 -8.55 -2.39 11.74
C LYS A 14 -9.90 -2.28 11.06
N PHE A 15 -10.37 -3.34 10.42
CA PHE A 15 -11.72 -3.36 9.85
C PHE A 15 -12.47 -4.64 10.19
N GLU A 16 -13.79 -4.54 10.17
CA GLU A 16 -14.72 -5.60 10.51
C GLU A 16 -15.70 -5.85 9.36
N THR A 17 -16.22 -7.06 9.26
CA THR A 17 -17.28 -7.39 8.31
C THR A 17 -18.35 -8.25 8.98
N GLU A 18 -19.59 -8.18 8.50
CA GLU A 18 -20.70 -9.00 8.99
C GLU A 18 -20.68 -10.42 8.39
N ALA A 19 -19.93 -10.63 7.30
CA ALA A 19 -19.87 -11.92 6.62
C ALA A 19 -18.40 -12.37 6.38
N PRO A 20 -17.59 -12.54 7.43
CA PRO A 20 -16.18 -12.93 7.31
C PRO A 20 -16.01 -14.29 6.60
N GLU A 21 -16.99 -15.19 6.71
CA GLU A 21 -17.00 -16.48 6.03
C GLU A 21 -17.02 -16.40 4.50
N LYS A 22 -17.50 -15.28 3.94
CA LYS A 22 -17.55 -15.01 2.49
C LYS A 22 -16.29 -14.33 1.98
N LEU A 23 -15.36 -13.96 2.87
CA LEU A 23 -14.11 -13.34 2.45
C LEU A 23 -13.23 -14.33 1.69
N PRO A 24 -12.52 -13.85 0.66
CA PRO A 24 -11.59 -14.70 -0.07
C PRO A 24 -10.44 -15.14 0.85
N ARG A 25 -9.94 -16.37 0.63
CA ARG A 25 -8.82 -16.96 1.39
C ARG A 25 -7.60 -16.03 1.49
N TYR A 26 -7.37 -15.22 0.47
CA TYR A 26 -6.27 -14.26 0.41
C TYR A 26 -6.81 -12.85 0.15
N LEU A 27 -6.65 -11.95 1.11
CA LEU A 27 -7.21 -10.60 1.06
C LEU A 27 -6.36 -9.62 0.24
N PHE A 28 -5.06 -9.85 0.07
CA PHE A 28 -4.15 -8.89 -0.58
C PHE A 28 -4.58 -8.45 -1.97
N SER A 29 -4.89 -9.41 -2.86
CA SER A 29 -5.26 -9.10 -4.24
C SER A 29 -6.60 -8.34 -4.32
N PRO A 30 -7.69 -8.84 -3.70
CA PRO A 30 -8.96 -8.10 -3.63
C PRO A 30 -8.83 -6.70 -3.03
N LEU A 31 -8.09 -6.57 -1.93
CA LEU A 31 -7.88 -5.32 -1.22
C LEU A 31 -7.10 -4.32 -2.09
N ARG A 32 -5.98 -4.75 -2.70
CA ARG A 32 -5.22 -3.93 -3.65
C ARG A 32 -6.11 -3.49 -4.82
N GLY A 33 -6.95 -4.40 -5.32
CA GLY A 33 -7.89 -4.14 -6.41
C GLY A 33 -8.90 -3.04 -6.07
N VAL A 34 -9.65 -3.21 -4.97
CA VAL A 34 -10.67 -2.22 -4.57
C VAL A 34 -10.03 -0.88 -4.18
N PHE A 35 -8.88 -0.90 -3.48
CA PHE A 35 -8.13 0.30 -3.13
C PHE A 35 -7.70 1.06 -4.39
N GLY A 36 -7.07 0.39 -5.35
CA GLY A 36 -6.64 1.03 -6.60
C GLY A 36 -7.81 1.58 -7.40
N ALA A 37 -8.91 0.83 -7.49
CA ALA A 37 -10.11 1.28 -8.18
C ALA A 37 -10.72 2.53 -7.54
N GLN A 38 -10.81 2.58 -6.20
CA GLN A 38 -11.33 3.76 -5.50
C GLN A 38 -10.37 4.95 -5.57
N LEU A 39 -9.06 4.72 -5.44
CA LEU A 39 -8.08 5.79 -5.59
C LEU A 39 -8.10 6.39 -6.99
N LYS A 40 -8.24 5.55 -8.03
CA LYS A 40 -8.45 6.02 -9.42
C LYS A 40 -9.72 6.84 -9.53
N ARG A 41 -10.84 6.31 -9.01
CA ARG A 41 -12.15 6.98 -9.06
C ARG A 41 -12.08 8.37 -8.43
N LEU A 42 -11.44 8.50 -7.26
CA LEU A 42 -11.38 9.74 -6.49
C LEU A 42 -10.36 10.74 -7.01
N SER A 43 -9.19 10.29 -7.48
CA SER A 43 -8.08 11.20 -7.85
C SER A 43 -7.92 11.46 -9.35
N CYS A 44 -8.45 10.60 -10.23
CA CYS A 44 -8.30 10.76 -11.67
C CYS A 44 -9.29 11.78 -12.22
N VAL A 45 -8.83 13.02 -12.40
CA VAL A 45 -9.61 14.10 -13.04
C VAL A 45 -9.53 14.05 -14.57
N ALA A 46 -8.42 13.54 -15.12
CA ALA A 46 -8.14 13.53 -16.55
C ALA A 46 -8.66 12.24 -17.24
N ARG A 47 -9.95 11.93 -17.07
CA ARG A 47 -10.56 10.67 -17.55
C ARG A 47 -10.65 10.53 -19.08
N LYS A 48 -10.30 11.58 -19.82
CA LYS A 48 -10.27 11.57 -21.29
C LYS A 48 -9.10 10.76 -21.88
N PHE A 49 -8.04 10.54 -21.11
CA PHE A 49 -6.87 9.79 -21.58
C PHE A 49 -7.12 8.29 -21.46
N SER A 50 -6.76 7.56 -22.53
CA SER A 50 -6.95 6.11 -22.61
C SER A 50 -6.02 5.35 -21.67
N ARG A 51 -4.77 5.83 -21.54
CA ARG A 51 -3.74 5.27 -20.66
C ARG A 51 -3.28 6.31 -19.66
N CYS A 52 -3.00 5.89 -18.43
CA CYS A 52 -2.50 6.83 -17.41
C CYS A 52 -1.16 7.44 -17.82
N LEU A 53 -0.30 6.70 -18.53
CA LEU A 53 1.00 7.19 -18.99
C LEU A 53 0.91 8.35 -20.01
N GLU A 54 -0.23 8.52 -20.68
CA GLU A 54 -0.46 9.62 -21.63
C GLU A 54 -0.96 10.90 -20.93
N CYS A 55 -1.36 10.81 -19.66
CA CYS A 55 -1.92 11.91 -18.91
C CYS A 55 -0.81 12.82 -18.37
N PRO A 56 -0.85 14.15 -18.54
CA PRO A 56 0.17 15.06 -18.03
C PRO A 56 0.29 15.06 -16.49
N LEU A 57 -0.73 14.56 -15.77
CA LEU A 57 -0.75 14.48 -14.31
C LEU A 57 -0.22 13.13 -13.78
N HIS A 58 0.25 12.22 -14.63
CA HIS A 58 0.57 10.84 -14.23
C HIS A 58 1.64 10.71 -13.14
N GLN A 59 2.60 11.64 -13.06
CA GLN A 59 3.62 11.67 -11.99
C GLN A 59 3.16 12.39 -10.71
N HIS A 60 2.07 13.14 -10.77
CA HIS A 60 1.66 14.10 -9.73
C HIS A 60 0.26 13.82 -9.14
N CYS A 61 -0.56 12.98 -9.78
CA CYS A 61 -1.82 12.55 -9.20
C CYS A 61 -1.64 11.32 -8.31
N ALA A 62 -2.48 11.19 -7.28
CA ALA A 62 -2.36 10.11 -6.29
C ALA A 62 -2.40 8.71 -6.93
N TYR A 63 -3.37 8.44 -7.82
CA TYR A 63 -3.45 7.16 -8.52
C TYR A 63 -2.23 6.90 -9.41
N GLY A 64 -1.84 7.87 -10.24
CA GLY A 64 -0.70 7.72 -11.15
C GLY A 64 0.59 7.46 -10.39
N TYR A 65 0.86 8.19 -9.31
CA TYR A 65 2.07 7.99 -8.52
C TYR A 65 2.09 6.66 -7.74
N ILE A 66 0.98 6.30 -7.09
CA ILE A 66 0.91 5.12 -6.21
C ILE A 66 0.75 3.81 -6.99
N PHE A 67 -0.09 3.76 -8.03
CA PHE A 67 -0.50 2.52 -8.69
C PHE A 67 0.07 2.30 -10.08
N GLU A 68 0.45 3.37 -10.79
CA GLU A 68 1.13 3.24 -12.07
C GLU A 68 2.64 3.41 -11.86
N THR A 69 3.04 4.37 -11.02
CA THR A 69 4.44 4.71 -10.69
C THR A 69 5.31 4.83 -11.94
N PRO A 70 4.95 5.73 -12.87
CA PRO A 70 5.69 5.92 -14.11
C PRO A 70 7.12 6.35 -13.80
N ARG A 71 8.06 5.87 -14.61
CA ARG A 71 9.46 6.31 -14.52
C ARG A 71 9.54 7.84 -14.72
N PRO A 72 10.21 8.59 -13.83
CA PRO A 72 10.47 10.01 -14.04
C PRO A 72 11.34 10.24 -15.29
N GLU A 73 11.17 11.39 -15.91
CA GLU A 73 12.00 11.80 -17.04
C GLU A 73 13.46 12.02 -16.59
N GLY A 74 14.43 11.74 -17.48
CA GLY A 74 15.85 11.98 -17.21
C GLY A 74 16.56 10.93 -16.32
N VAL A 75 15.88 9.88 -15.83
CA VAL A 75 16.51 8.86 -14.97
C VAL A 75 17.32 7.85 -15.79
N GLU A 76 18.63 7.75 -15.50
CA GLU A 76 19.55 6.80 -16.16
C GLU A 76 19.40 5.34 -15.68
N ARG A 77 18.99 5.16 -14.42
CA ARG A 77 18.75 3.84 -13.83
C ARG A 77 17.37 3.32 -14.19
N LEU A 78 17.25 1.99 -14.36
CA LEU A 78 15.98 1.30 -14.68
C LEU A 78 15.33 1.76 -16.00
N ARG A 79 16.12 2.24 -16.98
CA ARG A 79 15.64 2.70 -18.30
C ARG A 79 14.75 1.70 -19.04
N LEU A 80 14.97 0.40 -18.81
CA LEU A 80 14.22 -0.68 -19.44
C LEU A 80 12.83 -0.93 -18.81
N TYR A 81 12.51 -0.28 -17.68
CA TYR A 81 11.25 -0.46 -16.98
C TYR A 81 10.37 0.80 -17.09
N PRO A 82 9.20 0.72 -17.75
CA PRO A 82 8.29 1.88 -17.87
C PRO A 82 7.66 2.27 -16.52
N TYR A 83 7.58 1.31 -15.59
CA TYR A 83 7.03 1.47 -14.25
C TYR A 83 8.08 1.10 -13.21
N LEU A 84 8.19 1.93 -12.19
CA LEU A 84 9.04 1.66 -11.03
C LEU A 84 8.27 0.85 -9.97
N PRO A 85 8.96 0.22 -9.01
CA PRO A 85 8.29 -0.40 -7.87
C PRO A 85 7.33 0.58 -7.19
N HIS A 86 6.08 0.16 -7.02
CA HIS A 86 5.07 1.01 -6.40
C HIS A 86 5.51 1.43 -5.00
N PRO A 87 5.37 2.72 -4.63
CA PRO A 87 5.89 3.26 -3.38
C PRO A 87 4.96 2.95 -2.19
N PHE A 88 4.31 1.79 -2.21
CA PHE A 88 3.49 1.30 -1.12
C PHE A 88 3.57 -0.23 -0.98
N ALA A 89 3.34 -0.71 0.23
CA ALA A 89 3.20 -2.14 0.52
C ALA A 89 2.02 -2.37 1.45
N LEU A 90 1.30 -3.47 1.23
CA LEU A 90 0.28 -3.98 2.14
C LEU A 90 0.92 -5.13 2.93
N SER A 91 0.80 -5.14 4.27
CA SER A 91 1.40 -6.18 5.10
C SER A 91 0.88 -6.22 6.53
N PRO A 92 0.86 -7.41 7.15
CA PRO A 92 0.07 -8.55 6.69
C PRO A 92 -1.43 -8.28 6.95
N PRO A 93 -2.35 -8.97 6.26
CA PRO A 93 -3.20 -9.86 7.04
C PRO A 93 -2.94 -11.28 6.56
N TYR A 94 -2.02 -11.98 7.23
CA TYR A 94 -1.90 -13.43 7.15
C TYR A 94 -2.33 -13.97 8.49
N LEU A 95 -3.62 -13.93 8.73
CA LEU A 95 -4.24 -14.93 9.55
C LEU A 95 -5.55 -15.33 8.85
N SER A 96 -5.99 -16.55 9.13
CA SER A 96 -7.12 -17.27 8.53
C SER A 96 -8.22 -16.35 7.96
N PRO A 97 -8.84 -16.67 6.80
CA PRO A 97 -9.88 -15.84 6.15
C PRO A 97 -11.14 -15.55 6.99
N ARG A 98 -11.20 -16.01 8.24
CA ARG A 98 -12.30 -15.83 9.17
C ARG A 98 -11.94 -14.99 10.39
N GLU A 99 -10.71 -14.48 10.51
CA GLU A 99 -10.39 -13.57 11.60
C GLU A 99 -11.11 -12.23 11.40
N ASN A 100 -11.88 -11.86 12.41
CA ASN A 100 -12.63 -10.63 12.49
C ASN A 100 -12.46 -10.14 13.93
N PRO A 101 -11.86 -8.96 14.18
CA PRO A 101 -11.45 -7.94 13.23
C PRO A 101 -10.22 -8.31 12.39
N ILE A 102 -10.13 -7.75 11.18
CA ILE A 102 -8.97 -7.88 10.29
C ILE A 102 -8.04 -6.71 10.50
N ILE A 103 -6.76 -6.99 10.70
CA ILE A 103 -5.70 -5.98 10.83
C ILE A 103 -4.85 -6.00 9.57
N LEU A 104 -4.77 -4.85 8.91
CA LEU A 104 -4.02 -4.64 7.69
C LEU A 104 -3.00 -3.53 7.92
N GLY A 105 -1.72 -3.80 7.71
CA GLY A 105 -0.73 -2.73 7.60
C GLY A 105 -0.65 -2.18 6.18
N LEU A 106 -0.48 -0.87 6.08
CA LEU A 106 -0.15 -0.15 4.87
C LEU A 106 1.14 0.65 5.13
N THR A 107 2.09 0.53 4.22
CA THR A 107 3.33 1.30 4.22
C THR A 107 3.35 2.20 3.01
N LEU A 108 3.65 3.49 3.18
CA LEU A 108 3.94 4.43 2.07
C LEU A 108 5.39 4.89 2.19
N VAL A 109 6.05 5.07 1.05
CA VAL A 109 7.49 5.35 0.96
C VAL A 109 7.74 6.63 0.16
N GLY A 110 8.63 7.49 0.65
CA GLY A 110 9.05 8.69 -0.05
C GLY A 110 7.88 9.65 -0.31
N ARG A 111 7.80 10.19 -1.53
CA ARG A 111 6.72 11.13 -1.91
C ARG A 111 5.32 10.52 -1.83
N ALA A 112 5.16 9.19 -1.72
CA ALA A 112 3.83 8.59 -1.58
C ALA A 112 3.12 9.05 -0.30
N ILE A 113 3.89 9.42 0.72
CA ILE A 113 3.39 9.91 2.02
C ILE A 113 2.48 11.13 1.84
N GLN A 114 2.77 12.02 0.90
CA GLN A 114 1.96 13.22 0.65
C GLN A 114 0.52 12.89 0.19
N TYR A 115 0.31 11.70 -0.37
CA TYR A 115 -1.00 11.23 -0.81
C TYR A 115 -1.73 10.44 0.27
N PHE A 116 -1.21 10.37 1.51
CA PHE A 116 -1.86 9.65 2.60
C PHE A 116 -3.35 10.03 2.79
N PRO A 117 -3.77 11.31 2.74
CA PRO A 117 -5.20 11.65 2.79
C PRO A 117 -6.02 11.02 1.66
N HIS A 118 -5.49 10.99 0.43
CA HIS A 118 -6.15 10.36 -0.71
C HIS A 118 -6.27 8.84 -0.52
N VAL A 119 -5.26 8.23 0.09
CA VAL A 119 -5.27 6.80 0.42
C VAL A 119 -6.34 6.49 1.46
N VAL A 120 -6.44 7.28 2.52
CA VAL A 120 -7.48 7.11 3.54
C VAL A 120 -8.88 7.26 2.92
N LEU A 121 -9.12 8.31 2.13
CA LEU A 121 -10.39 8.51 1.44
C LEU A 121 -10.74 7.35 0.49
N ALA A 122 -9.75 6.82 -0.23
CA ALA A 122 -9.95 5.67 -1.10
C ALA A 122 -10.30 4.39 -0.33
N LEU A 123 -9.68 4.17 0.83
CA LEU A 123 -9.97 3.03 1.70
C LEU A 123 -11.36 3.17 2.37
N MET A 124 -11.75 4.37 2.77
CA MET A 124 -13.10 4.65 3.27
C MET A 124 -14.17 4.38 2.20
N ALA A 125 -13.93 4.82 0.95
CA ALA A 125 -14.82 4.53 -0.17
C ALA A 125 -14.83 3.04 -0.59
N ALA A 126 -13.80 2.27 -0.20
CA ALA A 126 -13.73 0.84 -0.52
C ALA A 126 -14.65 -0.02 0.36
N GLN A 127 -15.04 0.48 1.55
CA GLN A 127 -15.91 -0.20 2.51
C GLN A 127 -17.20 -0.74 1.87
N GLU A 128 -17.91 0.11 1.12
CA GLU A 128 -19.18 -0.24 0.45
C GLU A 128 -18.98 -1.05 -0.84
N LYS A 129 -17.82 -0.92 -1.48
CA LYS A 129 -17.49 -1.70 -2.69
C LYS A 129 -17.10 -3.13 -2.35
N GLY A 130 -16.66 -3.34 -1.11
CA GLY A 130 -16.39 -4.64 -0.54
C GLY A 130 -15.19 -5.36 -1.14
N LEU A 131 -14.95 -6.57 -0.62
CA LEU A 131 -13.79 -7.40 -0.92
C LEU A 131 -14.20 -8.67 -1.64
N GLY A 132 -13.36 -9.08 -2.59
CA GLY A 132 -13.49 -10.35 -3.29
C GLY A 132 -14.59 -10.36 -4.35
N ARG A 133 -14.89 -11.56 -4.85
CA ARG A 133 -15.91 -11.77 -5.88
C ARG A 133 -17.31 -11.42 -5.38
N GLU A 134 -17.58 -11.74 -4.12
CA GLU A 134 -18.86 -11.49 -3.47
C GLU A 134 -19.03 -10.04 -3.00
N ARG A 135 -18.00 -9.19 -3.20
CA ARG A 135 -18.00 -7.78 -2.80
C ARG A 135 -18.43 -7.60 -1.34
N VAL A 136 -17.88 -8.44 -0.47
CA VAL A 136 -18.22 -8.47 0.96
C VAL A 136 -17.89 -7.10 1.58
N PRO A 137 -18.89 -6.33 2.03
CA PRO A 137 -18.65 -5.03 2.63
C PRO A 137 -17.85 -5.16 3.93
N PHE A 138 -17.15 -4.09 4.28
CA PHE A 138 -16.40 -4.01 5.53
C PHE A 138 -16.43 -2.60 6.08
N VAL A 139 -16.17 -2.46 7.38
CA VAL A 139 -16.14 -1.18 8.09
C VAL A 139 -14.79 -1.01 8.76
N ILE A 140 -14.07 0.05 8.41
CA ILE A 140 -12.83 0.49 9.05
C ILE A 140 -13.19 1.09 10.40
N LYS A 141 -12.71 0.45 11.46
CA LYS A 141 -12.93 0.86 12.86
C LYS A 141 -11.85 1.79 13.38
N SER A 142 -10.62 1.63 12.91
CA SER A 142 -9.51 2.50 13.30
C SER A 142 -8.42 2.54 12.23
N ILE A 143 -7.71 3.66 12.16
CA ILE A 143 -6.48 3.82 11.41
C ILE A 143 -5.44 4.38 12.37
N LYS A 144 -4.48 3.55 12.74
CA LYS A 144 -3.41 3.92 13.68
C LYS A 144 -2.08 4.01 12.98
N ASP A 145 -1.17 4.86 13.43
CA ASP A 145 0.21 4.82 12.95
C ASP A 145 1.03 3.70 13.60
N HIS A 146 2.33 3.64 13.30
CA HIS A 146 3.24 2.66 13.85
C HIS A 146 3.53 2.81 15.36
N GLN A 147 3.21 3.97 15.94
CA GLN A 147 3.33 4.26 17.37
C GLN A 147 2.02 3.96 18.12
N GLY A 148 0.93 3.69 17.39
CA GLY A 148 -0.38 3.37 17.94
C GLY A 148 -1.32 4.57 18.05
N GLU A 149 -0.92 5.74 17.55
CA GLU A 149 -1.73 6.96 17.56
C GLU A 149 -2.90 6.84 16.58
N GLU A 150 -4.10 7.19 17.02
CA GLU A 150 -5.30 7.20 16.16
C GLU A 150 -5.25 8.40 15.20
N LEU A 151 -5.27 8.09 13.90
CA LEU A 151 -5.11 9.07 12.83
C LEU A 151 -6.43 9.57 12.28
N TYR A 152 -7.51 8.80 12.35
CA TYR A 152 -8.80 9.17 11.75
C TYR A 152 -9.93 9.09 12.77
N GLN A 153 -10.51 10.24 13.12
CA GLN A 153 -11.60 10.33 14.07
C GLN A 153 -12.54 11.49 13.73
N ARG A 154 -13.87 11.24 13.69
CA ARG A 154 -14.89 12.27 13.42
C ARG A 154 -14.55 13.14 12.19
N GLU A 155 -14.21 12.49 11.08
CA GLU A 155 -13.81 13.12 9.81
C GLU A 155 -12.52 13.97 9.86
N ASN A 156 -11.84 14.01 11.01
CA ASN A 156 -10.54 14.64 11.14
C ASN A 156 -9.43 13.61 10.87
N LEU A 157 -8.45 13.98 10.05
CA LEU A 157 -7.30 13.17 9.70
C LEU A 157 -6.01 13.82 10.19
N LYS A 158 -5.28 13.13 11.05
CA LYS A 158 -3.96 13.54 11.53
C LYS A 158 -2.85 13.03 10.59
N PRO A 159 -1.74 13.77 10.47
CA PRO A 159 -0.56 13.25 9.77
C PRO A 159 0.04 12.06 10.54
N PRO A 160 0.46 10.99 9.84
CA PRO A 160 1.09 9.83 10.44
C PRO A 160 2.54 10.12 10.86
N SER A 161 3.00 9.48 11.94
CA SER A 161 4.40 9.58 12.37
C SER A 161 5.36 8.95 11.36
N LEU A 162 6.46 9.65 11.07
CA LEU A 162 7.52 9.18 10.17
C LEU A 162 8.40 8.12 10.84
N ILE A 163 8.79 7.13 10.05
CA ILE A 163 9.88 6.20 10.33
C ILE A 163 11.08 6.72 9.53
N ASN A 164 11.96 7.45 10.20
CA ASN A 164 13.18 8.04 9.62
C ASN A 164 14.45 7.65 10.39
N LYS A 165 14.32 6.91 11.49
CA LYS A 165 15.45 6.41 12.27
C LYS A 165 15.60 4.91 12.06
N PHE A 166 16.64 4.54 11.32
CA PHE A 166 17.09 3.16 11.22
C PHE A 166 18.33 3.03 12.09
N SER A 167 18.22 2.26 13.16
CA SER A 167 19.36 1.94 14.00
C SER A 167 20.37 1.13 13.19
N SER A 168 21.61 1.60 13.12
CA SER A 168 22.71 0.79 12.63
C SER A 168 23.01 -0.31 13.65
N TYR A 169 23.16 -1.54 13.17
CA TYR A 169 23.61 -2.66 13.98
C TYR A 169 24.82 -3.28 13.32
N GLU A 170 25.89 -3.48 14.08
CA GLU A 170 27.02 -4.30 13.65
C GLU A 170 26.72 -5.76 13.98
N THR A 171 26.74 -6.62 12.97
CA THR A 171 26.55 -8.06 13.14
C THR A 171 27.32 -8.82 12.07
N THR A 172 27.85 -9.98 12.43
CA THR A 172 28.45 -10.94 11.49
C THR A 172 27.45 -11.95 10.95
N LYS A 173 26.24 -12.02 11.53
CA LYS A 173 25.20 -12.98 11.16
C LYS A 173 23.84 -12.32 11.11
N LEU A 174 23.10 -12.57 10.01
CA LEU A 174 21.74 -12.11 9.82
C LEU A 174 20.83 -13.32 9.50
N THR A 175 19.74 -13.44 10.24
CA THR A 175 18.70 -14.43 9.96
C THR A 175 17.49 -13.72 9.37
N LEU A 176 17.12 -14.06 8.13
CA LEU A 176 15.91 -13.55 7.49
C LEU A 176 14.77 -14.56 7.64
N ILE A 177 13.68 -14.14 8.29
CA ILE A 177 12.47 -14.95 8.46
C ILE A 177 11.38 -14.40 7.56
N PHE A 178 11.05 -15.15 6.51
CA PHE A 178 9.97 -14.80 5.60
C PHE A 178 8.62 -15.22 6.18
N LYS A 179 7.86 -14.23 6.67
CA LYS A 179 6.52 -14.44 7.25
C LYS A 179 5.41 -14.62 6.21
N THR A 180 5.74 -14.48 4.93
CA THR A 180 4.83 -14.65 3.79
C THR A 180 5.54 -15.49 2.73
N PRO A 181 4.82 -16.12 1.78
CA PRO A 181 5.46 -16.69 0.60
C PRO A 181 6.32 -15.61 -0.09
N VAL A 182 7.57 -15.96 -0.44
CA VAL A 182 8.50 -15.05 -1.11
C VAL A 182 9.00 -15.68 -2.39
N THR A 183 9.00 -14.89 -3.45
CA THR A 183 9.63 -15.24 -4.73
C THR A 183 10.97 -14.53 -4.81
N LEU A 184 12.06 -15.29 -4.68
CA LEU A 184 13.42 -14.77 -4.84
C LEU A 184 13.96 -15.19 -6.20
N ARG A 185 14.58 -14.25 -6.91
CA ARG A 185 15.31 -14.51 -8.14
C ARG A 185 16.76 -14.11 -7.98
N PHE A 186 17.67 -14.99 -8.39
CA PHE A 186 19.11 -14.74 -8.45
C PHE A 186 19.57 -15.05 -9.87
N GLU A 187 20.24 -14.09 -10.52
CA GLU A 187 20.67 -14.19 -11.93
C GLU A 187 19.53 -14.62 -12.88
N GLY A 188 18.34 -14.06 -12.67
CA GLY A 188 17.15 -14.33 -13.49
C GLY A 188 16.46 -15.67 -13.20
N LYS A 189 17.07 -16.56 -12.40
CA LYS A 189 16.51 -17.87 -12.05
C LYS A 189 15.77 -17.81 -10.72
N LEU A 190 14.69 -18.56 -10.61
CA LEU A 190 13.97 -18.71 -9.34
C LEU A 190 14.88 -19.45 -8.36
N VAL A 191 15.14 -18.86 -7.19
CA VAL A 191 15.87 -19.52 -6.11
C VAL A 191 14.95 -20.61 -5.56
N ARG A 192 15.37 -21.87 -5.73
CA ARG A 192 14.70 -23.03 -5.14
C ARG A 192 15.34 -23.32 -3.78
N ARG A 193 14.51 -23.73 -2.83
CA ARG A 193 14.95 -24.17 -1.50
C ARG A 193 15.58 -25.54 -1.59
#